data_AF-A0A8J4QIX3-F1
#
_entry.id   AF-A0A8J4QIX3-F1
#
_cell.length_a   1.000
_cell.length_b   1.000
_cell.length_c   1.000
_cell.angle_alpha   90.00
_cell.angle_beta   90.00
_cell.angle_gamma   90.00
#
_symmetry.space_group_name_H-M   'P 1'
#
loop_
_entity.id
_entity.type
_entity.pdbx_description
1 polymer ?
#
loop_
_entity_poly.entity_id
_entity_poly.type
_entity_poly.pdbx_seq_one_letter_code
_entity_poly.pdbx_strand_id
1 'polypeptide(L)'
;MVAPRLKNLEGLLSIEDDSDNGSNLAAYANKTMDASLCWKDIEWLKSITNLPILIKGVLTGEDAIKAAEVGVAGIMVSNHGARQLDYTDATINVLEEVVHAVRGRVPVFFDGGVRRGTDIFKALALGAQAVLIGRPVIFGLAAKGEYGVRQVIQMLKDELELTMALSGCPSVKDITRRHVRTERERLHAML
;
A
#
# COMPACT_ATOMS: atom_id res chain seq x y z
N MET A 1 9.07 -2.92 -28.86
CA MET A 1 8.05 -3.38 -27.88
C MET A 1 6.88 -2.42 -28.03
N VAL A 2 5.71 -2.86 -28.51
CA VAL A 2 4.57 -1.93 -28.69
C VAL A 2 4.01 -1.63 -27.30
N ALA A 3 4.10 -0.38 -26.85
CA ALA A 3 3.49 0.03 -25.60
C ALA A 3 1.97 -0.24 -25.66
N PRO A 4 1.37 -0.91 -24.66
CA PRO A 4 -0.06 -1.15 -24.66
C PRO A 4 -0.81 0.18 -24.63
N ARG A 5 -1.85 0.32 -25.47
CA ARG A 5 -2.71 1.52 -25.44
C ARG A 5 -3.38 1.63 -24.08
N LEU A 6 -3.09 2.72 -23.37
CA LEU A 6 -3.72 3.08 -22.10
C LEU A 6 -5.11 3.67 -22.39
N LYS A 7 -6.09 2.82 -22.71
CA LYS A 7 -7.46 3.24 -23.08
C LYS A 7 -8.12 4.15 -22.03
N ASN A 8 -7.79 3.96 -20.76
CA ASN A 8 -8.29 4.79 -19.66
C ASN A 8 -7.69 6.21 -19.62
N LEU A 9 -6.71 6.52 -20.48
CA LEU A 9 -6.05 7.82 -20.61
C LEU A 9 -6.11 8.35 -22.05
N GLU A 10 -7.03 7.81 -22.86
CA GLU A 10 -7.28 8.28 -24.21
C GLU A 10 -7.71 9.75 -24.18
N GLY A 11 -7.03 10.60 -24.95
CA GLY A 11 -7.24 12.06 -24.96
C GLY A 11 -6.53 12.84 -23.85
N LEU A 12 -5.94 12.18 -22.84
CA LEU A 12 -5.15 12.81 -21.77
C LEU A 12 -3.64 12.65 -21.97
N LEU A 13 -3.22 11.53 -22.55
CA LEU A 13 -1.82 11.28 -22.93
C LEU A 13 -1.64 11.42 -24.44
N SER A 14 -0.55 12.07 -24.86
CA SER A 14 -0.12 11.98 -26.26
C SER A 14 0.28 10.55 -26.58
N ILE A 15 -0.15 10.08 -27.75
CA ILE A 15 0.15 8.74 -28.29
C ILE A 15 1.50 8.76 -29.03
N GLU A 16 2.08 9.95 -29.24
CA GLU A 16 3.40 10.14 -29.84
C GLU A 16 4.48 9.69 -28.85
N ASP A 17 5.26 8.70 -29.27
CA ASP A 17 6.38 8.13 -28.49
C ASP A 17 7.58 9.06 -28.62
N ASP A 18 7.76 9.97 -27.66
CA ASP A 18 8.96 10.81 -27.59
C ASP A 18 10.04 10.05 -26.82
N SER A 19 10.67 9.09 -27.52
CA SER A 19 11.60 8.11 -26.95
C SER A 19 12.81 8.72 -26.25
N ASP A 20 13.11 10.01 -26.49
CA ASP A 20 14.22 10.74 -25.89
C ASP A 20 13.90 11.31 -24.49
N ASN A 21 12.62 11.43 -24.11
CA ASN A 21 12.19 12.11 -22.87
C ASN A 21 11.64 11.19 -21.76
N GLY A 22 11.74 9.87 -21.92
CA GLY A 22 11.31 8.90 -20.91
C GLY A 22 9.81 8.59 -20.95
N SER A 23 9.14 8.45 -19.80
CA SER A 23 7.75 8.00 -19.75
C SER A 23 6.75 9.16 -19.92
N ASN A 24 5.98 9.15 -21.02
CA ASN A 24 4.87 10.11 -21.24
C ASN A 24 3.87 10.15 -20.08
N LEU A 25 3.60 9.01 -19.44
CA LEU A 25 2.73 8.95 -18.25
C LEU A 25 3.35 9.70 -17.07
N ALA A 26 4.66 9.55 -16.84
CA ALA A 26 5.35 10.28 -15.79
C ALA A 26 5.36 11.79 -16.07
N ALA A 27 5.58 12.20 -17.32
CA ALA A 27 5.53 13.60 -17.73
C ALA A 27 4.14 14.22 -17.49
N TYR A 28 3.08 13.52 -17.89
CA TYR A 28 1.70 13.95 -17.64
C TYR A 28 1.37 14.03 -16.14
N ALA A 29 1.77 13.02 -15.37
CA ALA A 29 1.58 13.02 -13.92
C ALA A 29 2.27 14.24 -13.29
N ASN A 30 3.53 14.50 -13.66
CA ASN A 30 4.27 15.67 -13.16
C ASN A 30 3.60 17.00 -13.51
N LYS A 31 2.96 17.11 -14.69
CA LYS A 31 2.24 18.31 -15.10
C LYS A 31 0.90 18.50 -14.37
N THR A 32 0.28 17.42 -13.91
CA THR A 32 -1.06 17.43 -13.32
C THR A 32 -1.08 17.25 -11.79
N MET A 33 0.08 17.04 -11.17
CA MET A 33 0.21 17.05 -9.71
C MET A 33 -0.07 18.44 -9.16
N ASP A 34 -1.10 18.54 -8.33
CA ASP A 34 -1.47 19.76 -7.63
C ASP A 34 -0.93 19.71 -6.19
N ALA A 35 0.06 20.56 -5.90
CA ALA A 35 0.65 20.66 -4.56
C ALA A 35 -0.22 21.41 -3.54
N SER A 36 -1.35 22.00 -3.98
CA SER A 36 -2.29 22.71 -3.11
C SER A 36 -3.35 21.82 -2.48
N LEU A 37 -3.41 20.52 -2.88
CA LEU A 37 -4.36 19.56 -2.34
C LEU A 37 -4.33 19.50 -0.82
N CYS A 38 -5.51 19.53 -0.23
CA CYS A 38 -5.76 19.52 1.20
C CYS A 38 -6.97 18.64 1.54
N TRP A 39 -7.31 18.55 2.83
CA TRP A 39 -8.41 17.71 3.31
C TRP A 39 -9.79 18.09 2.73
N LYS A 40 -10.00 19.36 2.34
CA LYS A 40 -11.26 19.82 1.72
C LYS A 40 -11.47 19.22 0.32
N ASP A 41 -10.39 18.90 -0.38
CA ASP A 41 -10.47 18.33 -1.73
C ASP A 41 -10.99 16.88 -1.69
N ILE A 42 -10.93 16.21 -0.54
CA ILE A 42 -11.61 14.93 -0.34
C ILE A 42 -13.12 15.08 -0.38
N GLU A 43 -13.68 16.18 0.17
CA GLU A 43 -15.12 16.46 0.09
C GLU A 43 -15.56 16.71 -1.35
N TRP A 44 -14.77 17.49 -2.10
CA TRP A 44 -14.98 17.67 -3.53
C TRP A 44 -14.91 16.34 -4.28
N LEU A 45 -13.90 15.50 -4.03
CA LEU A 45 -13.76 14.21 -4.69
C LEU A 45 -14.96 13.31 -4.42
N LYS A 46 -15.47 13.30 -3.18
CA LYS A 46 -16.72 12.59 -2.80
C LYS A 46 -17.96 13.11 -3.53
N SER A 47 -17.99 14.38 -3.93
CA SER A 47 -19.12 14.95 -4.66
C SER A 47 -19.21 14.51 -6.13
N ILE A 48 -18.09 14.04 -6.70
CA ILE A 48 -18.01 13.64 -8.11
C ILE A 48 -17.92 12.12 -8.32
N THR A 49 -17.90 11.33 -7.24
CA THR A 49 -17.90 9.87 -7.32
C THR A 49 -18.64 9.22 -6.16
N ASN A 50 -19.27 8.07 -6.45
CA ASN A 50 -19.85 7.19 -5.43
C ASN A 50 -18.92 6.02 -5.05
N LEU A 51 -17.72 5.95 -5.65
CA LEU A 51 -16.76 4.90 -5.35
C LEU A 51 -16.14 5.09 -3.95
N PRO A 52 -15.80 3.99 -3.24
CA PRO A 52 -15.05 4.07 -1.99
C PRO A 52 -13.70 4.75 -2.20
N ILE A 53 -13.44 5.83 -1.47
CA ILE A 53 -12.16 6.56 -1.53
C ILE A 53 -11.22 5.98 -0.47
N LEU A 54 -10.02 5.57 -0.89
CA LEU A 54 -8.94 5.17 -0.01
C LEU A 54 -7.84 6.23 -0.05
N ILE A 55 -7.40 6.75 1.10
CA ILE A 55 -6.26 7.66 1.17
C ILE A 55 -4.99 6.84 1.30
N LYS A 56 -4.08 6.97 0.33
CA LYS A 56 -2.78 6.30 0.31
C LYS A 56 -1.67 7.30 0.58
N GLY A 57 -0.78 6.96 1.51
CA GLY A 57 0.33 7.85 1.88
C GLY A 57 0.33 8.26 3.35
N VAL A 58 -0.55 7.69 4.18
CA VAL A 58 -0.64 8.05 5.60
C VAL A 58 0.45 7.32 6.38
N LEU A 59 1.31 8.07 7.08
CA LEU A 59 2.41 7.52 7.87
C LEU A 59 2.33 7.88 9.36
N THR A 60 1.33 8.68 9.76
CA THR A 60 1.20 9.21 11.12
C THR A 60 -0.21 9.02 11.66
N GLY A 61 -0.34 8.93 12.99
CA GLY A 61 -1.62 8.85 13.66
C GLY A 61 -2.49 10.09 13.47
N GLU A 62 -1.88 11.28 13.39
CA GLU A 62 -2.60 12.55 13.22
C GLU A 62 -3.35 12.60 11.89
N ASP A 63 -2.70 12.21 10.79
CA ASP A 63 -3.34 12.20 9.48
C ASP A 63 -4.31 11.02 9.33
N ALA A 64 -4.09 9.92 10.05
CA ALA A 64 -5.04 8.83 10.13
C ALA A 64 -6.36 9.25 10.81
N ILE A 65 -6.27 10.08 11.86
CA ILE A 65 -7.44 10.65 12.54
C ILE A 65 -8.22 11.55 11.57
N LYS A 66 -7.53 12.49 10.90
CA LYS A 66 -8.15 13.39 9.92
C LYS A 66 -8.79 12.63 8.75
N ALA A 67 -8.11 11.62 8.22
CA ALA A 67 -8.64 10.78 7.16
C ALA A 67 -9.97 10.11 7.57
N ALA A 68 -10.03 9.58 8.79
CA ALA A 68 -11.27 9.02 9.32
C ALA A 68 -12.36 10.08 9.55
N GLU A 69 -12.00 11.31 9.94
CA GLU A 69 -12.96 12.42 10.15
C GLU A 69 -13.60 12.91 8.84
N VAL A 70 -12.84 13.00 7.74
CA VAL A 70 -13.39 13.36 6.41
C VAL A 70 -14.20 12.22 5.78
N GLY A 71 -14.27 11.06 6.46
CA GLY A 71 -15.12 9.94 6.10
C GLY A 71 -14.68 9.26 4.81
N VAL A 72 -13.39 8.93 4.69
CA VAL A 72 -12.89 8.05 3.63
C VAL A 72 -13.26 6.59 3.93
N ALA A 73 -13.23 5.73 2.92
CA ALA A 73 -13.58 4.31 3.06
C ALA A 73 -12.43 3.45 3.62
N GLY A 74 -11.21 3.99 3.69
CA GLY A 74 -10.04 3.30 4.23
C GLY A 74 -8.75 4.09 4.05
N ILE A 75 -7.72 3.64 4.75
CA ILE A 75 -6.42 4.28 4.81
C ILE A 75 -5.36 3.27 4.37
N MET A 76 -4.37 3.69 3.61
CA MET A 76 -3.24 2.86 3.22
C MET A 76 -1.93 3.45 3.75
N VAL A 77 -1.33 2.72 4.70
CA VAL A 77 0.00 2.99 5.23
C VAL A 77 1.02 2.72 4.14
N SER A 78 1.60 3.80 3.62
CA SER A 78 2.47 3.75 2.45
C SER A 78 3.41 4.94 2.43
N ASN A 79 4.69 4.71 2.15
CA ASN A 79 5.66 5.75 1.82
C ASN A 79 5.94 5.80 0.30
N HIS A 80 4.96 5.38 -0.50
CA HIS A 80 5.05 5.28 -1.96
C HIS A 80 6.20 4.35 -2.42
N GLY A 81 6.49 3.32 -1.63
CA GLY A 81 7.60 2.40 -1.88
C GLY A 81 8.97 3.07 -1.75
N ALA A 82 9.10 4.01 -0.80
CA ALA A 82 10.30 4.80 -0.51
C ALA A 82 10.83 5.59 -1.72
N ARG A 83 9.91 6.30 -2.41
CA ARG A 83 10.23 7.07 -3.64
C ARG A 83 9.88 8.55 -3.57
N GLN A 84 9.29 9.00 -2.47
CA GLN A 84 8.83 10.38 -2.30
C GLN A 84 9.79 11.13 -1.39
N LEU A 85 9.62 11.00 -0.08
CA LEU A 85 10.51 11.61 0.91
C LEU A 85 11.44 10.56 1.52
N ASP A 86 12.74 10.78 1.40
CA ASP A 86 13.76 9.99 2.09
C ASP A 86 13.73 10.27 3.61
N TYR A 87 14.25 9.34 4.41
CA TYR A 87 14.15 9.36 5.89
C TYR A 87 12.73 9.27 6.45
N THR A 88 11.74 8.91 5.64
CA THR A 88 10.46 8.42 6.17
C THR A 88 10.65 7.05 6.81
N ASP A 89 9.86 6.76 7.85
CA ASP A 89 9.89 5.45 8.49
C ASP A 89 9.59 4.32 7.50
N ALA A 90 10.14 3.13 7.81
CA ALA A 90 9.63 1.92 7.21
C ALA A 90 8.14 1.79 7.55
N THR A 91 7.29 1.55 6.55
CA THR A 91 5.84 1.53 6.73
C THR A 91 5.38 0.58 7.84
N ILE A 92 6.10 -0.53 8.06
CA ILE A 92 5.76 -1.51 9.10
C ILE A 92 5.94 -0.95 10.51
N ASN A 93 6.84 0.01 10.70
CA ASN A 93 7.12 0.64 12.00
C ASN A 93 5.98 1.56 12.44
N VAL A 94 5.31 2.21 11.48
CA VAL A 94 4.22 3.17 11.74
C VAL A 94 2.83 2.55 11.59
N LEU A 95 2.73 1.31 11.08
CA LEU A 95 1.46 0.63 10.85
C LEU A 95 0.59 0.57 12.12
N GLU A 96 1.17 0.13 13.24
CA GLU A 96 0.44 -0.05 14.49
C GLU A 96 -0.05 1.30 15.07
N GLU A 97 0.74 2.37 14.92
CA GLU A 97 0.32 3.73 15.30
C GLU A 97 -0.92 4.17 14.52
N VAL A 98 -0.92 4.01 13.19
CA VAL A 98 -2.05 4.34 12.32
C VAL A 98 -3.28 3.49 12.67
N VAL A 99 -3.12 2.18 12.85
CA VAL A 99 -4.21 1.28 13.25
C VAL A 99 -4.85 1.73 14.57
N HIS A 100 -4.04 2.07 15.57
CA HIS A 100 -4.53 2.57 16.85
C HIS A 100 -5.23 3.92 16.75
N ALA A 101 -4.71 4.84 15.95
CA ALA A 101 -5.29 6.17 15.74
C ALA A 101 -6.68 6.12 15.07
N VAL A 102 -6.89 5.16 14.15
CA VAL A 102 -8.16 4.97 13.45
C VAL A 102 -9.26 4.39 14.35
N ARG A 103 -8.89 3.59 15.37
CA ARG A 103 -9.81 2.93 16.31
C ARG A 103 -10.91 2.10 15.62
N GLY A 104 -10.55 1.44 14.52
CA GLY A 104 -11.47 0.58 13.76
C GLY A 104 -12.58 1.30 13.00
N ARG A 105 -12.56 2.64 12.91
CA ARG A 105 -13.55 3.42 12.14
C ARG A 105 -13.53 3.08 10.64
N VAL A 106 -12.34 2.81 10.10
CA VAL A 106 -12.13 2.43 8.69
C VAL A 106 -11.05 1.35 8.61
N PRO A 107 -11.05 0.50 7.57
CA PRO A 107 -9.99 -0.47 7.34
C PRO A 107 -8.65 0.21 7.06
N VAL A 108 -7.56 -0.38 7.58
CA VAL A 108 -6.18 0.04 7.32
C VAL A 108 -5.50 -1.00 6.42
N PHE A 109 -4.97 -0.53 5.30
CA PHE A 109 -4.20 -1.29 4.33
C PHE A 109 -2.71 -0.95 4.45
N PHE A 110 -1.86 -1.81 3.89
CA PHE A 110 -0.41 -1.71 4.07
C PHE A 110 0.35 -1.97 2.77
N ASP A 111 1.34 -1.14 2.42
CA ASP A 111 2.32 -1.43 1.37
C ASP A 111 3.75 -1.09 1.80
N GLY A 112 4.72 -1.41 0.93
CA GLY A 112 6.14 -1.12 1.16
C GLY A 112 6.90 -2.33 1.72
N GLY A 113 7.98 -2.73 1.07
CA GLY A 113 8.87 -3.79 1.57
C GLY A 113 8.36 -5.24 1.54
N VAL A 114 7.06 -5.51 1.37
CA VAL A 114 6.50 -6.89 1.39
C VAL A 114 7.09 -7.77 0.28
N ARG A 115 7.87 -8.80 0.64
CA ARG A 115 8.48 -9.76 -0.31
C ARG A 115 8.31 -11.22 0.10
N ARG A 116 7.86 -11.49 1.32
CA ARG A 116 7.64 -12.83 1.87
C ARG A 116 6.24 -12.99 2.42
N GLY A 117 5.74 -14.22 2.48
CA GLY A 117 4.51 -14.56 3.21
C GLY A 117 4.59 -14.20 4.71
N THR A 118 5.78 -14.28 5.31
CA THR A 118 6.00 -13.83 6.69
C THR A 118 5.88 -12.32 6.87
N ASP A 119 6.16 -11.52 5.84
CA ASP A 119 5.95 -10.06 5.89
C ASP A 119 4.45 -9.74 5.88
N ILE A 120 3.68 -10.48 5.08
CA ILE A 120 2.22 -10.40 5.06
C ILE A 120 1.66 -10.74 6.45
N PHE A 121 2.08 -11.88 7.01
CA PHE A 121 1.64 -12.32 8.33
C PHE A 121 1.92 -11.26 9.41
N LYS A 122 3.12 -10.66 9.42
CA LYS A 122 3.48 -9.60 10.37
C LYS A 122 2.56 -8.38 10.24
N ALA A 123 2.32 -7.90 9.03
CA ALA A 123 1.45 -6.74 8.80
C ALA A 123 0.01 -7.02 9.25
N LEU A 124 -0.53 -8.22 8.95
CA LEU A 124 -1.85 -8.63 9.42
C LEU A 124 -1.92 -8.71 10.95
N ALA A 125 -0.89 -9.27 11.60
CA ALA A 125 -0.80 -9.34 13.05
C ALA A 125 -0.72 -7.95 13.72
N LEU A 126 -0.14 -6.96 13.03
CA LEU A 126 -0.09 -5.55 13.46
C LEU A 126 -1.39 -4.78 13.14
N GLY A 127 -2.41 -5.44 12.57
CA GLY A 127 -3.75 -4.87 12.38
C GLY A 127 -4.03 -4.33 10.98
N ALA A 128 -3.17 -4.58 9.98
CA ALA A 128 -3.54 -4.35 8.59
C ALA A 128 -4.67 -5.33 8.17
N GLN A 129 -5.65 -4.85 7.41
CA GLN A 129 -6.71 -5.69 6.85
C GLN A 129 -6.27 -6.41 5.56
N ALA A 130 -5.39 -5.77 4.78
CA ALA A 130 -4.74 -6.40 3.63
C ALA A 130 -3.42 -5.69 3.30
N VAL A 131 -2.58 -6.39 2.55
CA VAL A 131 -1.28 -5.90 2.08
C VAL A 131 -1.27 -5.75 0.55
N LEU A 132 -0.50 -4.79 0.05
CA LEU A 132 -0.33 -4.53 -1.37
C LEU A 132 1.13 -4.70 -1.79
N ILE A 133 1.34 -5.19 -3.01
CA ILE A 133 2.67 -5.38 -3.60
C ILE A 133 2.79 -4.61 -4.92
N GLY A 134 3.87 -3.82 -5.04
CA GLY A 134 4.19 -3.06 -6.25
C GLY A 134 5.28 -3.74 -7.09
N ARG A 135 6.55 -3.42 -6.79
CA ARG A 135 7.73 -3.90 -7.53
C ARG A 135 7.75 -5.41 -7.85
N PRO A 136 7.37 -6.34 -6.93
CA PRO A 136 7.35 -7.76 -7.24
C PRO A 136 6.49 -8.11 -8.46
N VAL A 137 5.34 -7.46 -8.63
CA VAL A 137 4.45 -7.66 -9.79
C VAL A 137 5.17 -7.27 -11.07
N ILE A 138 5.78 -6.07 -11.10
CA ILE A 138 6.48 -5.56 -12.27
C ILE A 138 7.72 -6.41 -12.61
N PHE A 139 8.44 -6.90 -11.61
CA PHE A 139 9.59 -7.77 -11.82
C PHE A 139 9.20 -9.14 -12.35
N GLY A 140 8.12 -9.74 -11.82
CA GLY A 140 7.55 -10.96 -12.38
C GLY A 140 7.07 -10.78 -13.82
N LEU A 141 6.39 -9.65 -14.09
CA LEU A 141 5.93 -9.27 -15.42
C LEU A 141 7.10 -9.15 -16.41
N ALA A 142 8.17 -8.47 -16.02
CA ALA A 142 9.36 -8.32 -16.88
C ALA A 142 10.06 -9.66 -17.13
N ALA A 143 10.12 -10.54 -16.13
CA ALA A 143 10.83 -11.82 -16.24
C ALA A 143 10.08 -12.85 -17.10
N LYS A 144 8.77 -13.01 -16.90
CA LYS A 144 7.97 -14.08 -17.54
C LYS A 144 6.54 -13.65 -17.89
N GLY A 145 6.32 -12.37 -18.17
CA GLY A 145 5.00 -11.85 -18.53
C GLY A 145 3.95 -12.14 -17.45
N GLU A 146 2.72 -12.38 -17.89
CA GLU A 146 1.61 -12.75 -17.00
C GLU A 146 1.94 -13.97 -16.12
N TYR A 147 2.63 -14.97 -16.67
CA TYR A 147 3.03 -16.16 -15.91
C TYR A 147 3.92 -15.77 -14.72
N GLY A 148 4.88 -14.87 -14.91
CA GLY A 148 5.73 -14.38 -13.82
C GLY A 148 4.96 -13.63 -12.74
N VAL A 149 3.94 -12.84 -13.12
CA VAL A 149 3.03 -12.21 -12.15
C VAL A 149 2.27 -13.25 -11.33
N ARG A 150 1.69 -14.25 -12.00
CA ARG A 150 0.97 -15.36 -11.33
C ARG A 150 1.89 -16.11 -10.37
N GLN A 151 3.14 -16.38 -10.76
CA GLN A 151 4.13 -17.04 -9.89
C GLN A 151 4.45 -16.21 -8.65
N VAL A 152 4.63 -14.89 -8.78
CA VAL A 152 4.86 -14.01 -7.62
C VAL A 152 3.71 -14.07 -6.63
N ILE A 153 2.47 -13.98 -7.12
CA ILE A 153 1.27 -14.05 -6.28
C ILE A 153 1.15 -15.43 -5.61
N GLN A 154 1.41 -16.51 -6.37
CA GLN A 154 1.34 -17.87 -5.85
C GLN A 154 2.38 -18.12 -4.76
N MET A 155 3.63 -17.72 -4.95
CA MET A 155 4.68 -17.86 -3.94
C MET A 155 4.34 -17.11 -2.64
N LEU A 156 3.83 -15.88 -2.73
CA LEU A 156 3.43 -15.13 -1.54
C LEU A 156 2.27 -15.78 -0.80
N LYS A 157 1.31 -16.35 -1.54
CA LYS A 157 0.19 -17.10 -0.96
C LYS A 157 0.69 -18.36 -0.25
N ASP A 158 1.52 -19.17 -0.91
CA ASP A 158 2.03 -20.43 -0.36
C ASP A 158 2.91 -20.19 0.88
N GLU A 159 3.77 -19.17 0.84
CA GLU A 159 4.56 -18.77 2.00
C GLU A 159 3.68 -18.26 3.16
N LEU A 160 2.60 -17.53 2.88
CA LEU A 160 1.67 -17.06 3.90
C LEU A 160 0.93 -18.24 4.54
N GLU A 161 0.43 -19.18 3.73
CA GLU A 161 -0.26 -20.39 4.19
C GLU A 161 0.65 -21.24 5.09
N LEU A 162 1.91 -21.43 4.67
CA LEU A 162 2.91 -22.12 5.49
C LEU A 162 3.18 -21.36 6.80
N THR A 163 3.32 -20.03 6.76
CA THR A 163 3.53 -19.21 7.96
C THR A 163 2.36 -19.32 8.92
N MET A 164 1.13 -19.28 8.41
CA MET A 164 -0.10 -19.45 9.17
C MET A 164 -0.18 -20.83 9.83
N ALA A 165 0.13 -21.90 9.08
CA ALA A 165 0.15 -23.26 9.61
C ALA A 165 1.16 -23.42 10.75
N LEU A 166 2.39 -22.91 10.57
CA LEU A 166 3.45 -22.95 11.58
C LEU A 166 3.14 -22.06 12.80
N SER A 167 2.31 -21.03 12.63
CA SER A 167 1.90 -20.13 13.70
C SER A 167 0.58 -20.56 14.39
N GLY A 168 0.00 -21.69 14.00
CA GLY A 168 -1.27 -22.18 14.56
C GLY A 168 -2.49 -21.33 14.22
N CYS A 169 -2.47 -20.64 13.06
CA CYS A 169 -3.56 -19.77 12.60
C CYS A 169 -4.32 -20.44 11.44
N PRO A 170 -5.44 -21.15 11.67
CA PRO A 170 -6.16 -21.84 10.59
C PRO A 170 -6.89 -20.88 9.64
N SER A 171 -7.13 -19.63 10.03
CA SER A 171 -7.67 -18.58 9.19
C SER A 171 -6.97 -17.23 9.42
N VAL A 172 -7.15 -16.29 8.49
CA VAL A 172 -6.61 -14.93 8.62
C VAL A 172 -7.11 -14.23 9.90
N LYS A 173 -8.33 -14.56 10.36
CA LYS A 173 -8.91 -13.98 11.59
C LYS A 173 -8.18 -14.44 12.85
N ASP A 174 -7.49 -15.57 12.80
CA ASP A 174 -6.71 -16.11 13.91
C ASP A 174 -5.34 -15.43 14.04
N ILE A 175 -4.91 -14.67 13.02
CA ILE A 175 -3.69 -13.88 13.06
C ILE A 175 -3.92 -12.67 13.98
N THR A 176 -3.50 -12.81 15.24
CA THR A 176 -3.59 -11.74 16.23
C THR A 176 -2.22 -11.14 16.55
N ARG A 177 -2.24 -9.95 17.18
CA ARG A 177 -1.05 -9.24 17.64
C ARG A 177 -0.09 -10.06 18.52
N ARG A 178 -0.59 -11.09 19.22
CA ARG A 178 0.20 -11.95 20.11
C ARG A 178 1.20 -12.84 19.35
N HIS A 179 1.00 -13.05 18.05
CA HIS A 179 1.87 -13.90 17.23
C HIS A 179 3.18 -13.22 16.83
N VAL A 180 3.31 -11.91 17.03
CA VAL A 180 4.51 -11.14 16.69
C VAL A 180 5.03 -10.38 17.89
N ARG A 181 6.35 -10.21 17.94
CA ARG A 181 7.03 -9.29 18.86
C ARG A 181 7.89 -8.35 18.05
N THR A 182 7.80 -7.05 18.33
CA THR A 182 8.62 -6.03 17.66
C THR A 182 9.84 -5.66 18.52
N GLU A 183 10.87 -5.09 17.91
CA GLU A 183 12.04 -4.60 18.66
C GLU A 183 11.67 -3.51 19.66
N ARG A 184 10.68 -2.66 19.35
CA ARG A 184 10.18 -1.62 20.25
C ARG A 184 9.67 -2.21 21.57
N GLU A 185 8.96 -3.35 21.49
CA GLU A 185 8.50 -4.07 22.67
C GLU A 185 9.63 -4.75 23.44
N ARG A 186 10.62 -5.29 22.74
CA ARG A 186 11.80 -5.89 23.39
C ARG A 186 12.56 -4.86 24.22
N LEU A 187 12.77 -3.67 23.68
CA LEU A 187 13.46 -2.59 24.37
C LEU A 187 12.68 -2.08 25.58
N HIS A 188 11.35 -1.95 25.47
CA HIS A 188 10.50 -1.55 26.60
C HIS A 188 10.48 -2.58 27.73
N ALA A 189 10.64 -3.88 27.43
CA ALA A 189 10.67 -4.93 28.45
C ALA A 189 12.03 -5.03 29.19
N MET A 190 13.05 -4.29 28.72
CA MET A 190 14.40 -4.26 29.31
C MET A 190 14.64 -3.03 30.21
N LEU A 191 13.68 -2.10 30.26
CA LEU A 191 13.67 -0.90 31.11
C LEU A 191 12.69 -1.09 32.27
#